data_AF-A0A834H8H6-F1
#
_entry.id   AF-A0A834H8H6-F1
#
_cell.length_a   1.000
_cell.length_b   1.000
_cell.length_c   1.000
_cell.angle_alpha   90.00
_cell.angle_beta   90.00
_cell.angle_gamma   90.00
#
_symmetry.space_group_name_H-M   'P 1'
#
loop_
_entity.id
_entity.type
_entity.pdbx_description
1 polymer ?
#
loop_
_entity_poly.entity_id
_entity_poly.type
_entity_poly.pdbx_seq_one_letter_code
_entity_poly.pdbx_strand_id
1 'polypeptide(L)'
;MISALVLLLFYLMMMLIISPSIYGLLLLQPGRCTNRDISISQSRDSSTSGIPKYIVEIVNTCVSGCAPSNIHLHCGWFASARIVNPRVFKRLGYDDCLVKAGKPLNTSHIIRFTYSNSFMYPLGFKYARFC
;
A
#
# COMPACT_ATOMS: atom_id res chain seq x y z
N MET A 1 46.86 16.70 -15.24
CA MET A 1 46.75 17.29 -13.89
C MET A 1 45.33 17.78 -13.72
N ILE A 2 44.48 17.04 -13.01
CA ILE A 2 43.11 17.50 -12.72
C ILE A 2 43.24 18.61 -11.68
N SER A 3 42.71 19.80 -11.96
CA SER A 3 42.86 20.95 -11.05
C SER A 3 42.09 20.70 -9.76
N ALA A 4 42.58 21.23 -8.64
CA ALA A 4 41.91 21.16 -7.36
C ALA A 4 40.46 21.71 -7.43
N LEU A 5 40.22 22.66 -8.34
CA LEU A 5 38.90 23.22 -8.61
C LEU A 5 37.91 22.16 -9.14
N VAL A 6 38.36 21.28 -10.04
CA VAL A 6 37.51 20.22 -10.64
C VAL A 6 37.13 19.18 -9.58
N LEU A 7 38.06 18.82 -8.69
CA LEU A 7 37.78 17.92 -7.58
C LEU A 7 36.79 18.54 -6.58
N LEU A 8 36.96 19.83 -6.28
CA LEU A 8 36.06 20.57 -5.38
C LEU A 8 34.64 20.67 -5.95
N LEU A 9 34.51 20.96 -7.25
CA LEU A 9 33.22 21.02 -7.93
C LEU A 9 32.53 19.65 -7.95
N PHE A 10 33.28 18.58 -8.21
CA PHE A 10 32.74 17.22 -8.18
C PHE A 10 32.26 16.82 -6.78
N TYR A 11 33.00 17.19 -5.73
CA TYR A 11 32.62 16.97 -4.34
C TYR A 11 31.34 17.75 -3.95
N LEU A 12 31.23 19.02 -4.35
CA LEU A 12 30.03 19.84 -4.11
C LEU A 12 28.81 19.28 -4.84
N MET A 13 28.97 18.81 -6.08
CA MET A 13 27.90 18.15 -6.83
C MET A 13 27.44 16.85 -6.18
N MET A 14 28.38 16.02 -5.70
CA MET A 14 28.07 14.80 -4.97
C MET A 14 27.26 15.10 -3.69
N MET A 15 27.64 16.11 -2.91
CA MET A 15 26.89 16.50 -1.70
C MET A 15 25.47 17.00 -1.99
N LEU A 16 25.24 17.68 -3.12
CA LEU A 16 23.92 18.13 -3.55
C LEU A 16 23.00 16.98 -3.99
N ILE A 17 23.55 15.90 -4.55
CA ILE A 17 22.78 14.71 -4.98
C ILE A 17 22.55 13.76 -3.79
N ILE A 18 23.56 13.65 -2.94
CA ILE A 18 23.54 12.80 -1.74
C ILE A 18 22.61 13.40 -0.68
N SER A 19 22.51 14.71 -0.52
CA SER A 19 21.64 15.33 0.49
C SER A 19 20.16 14.91 0.40
N PRO A 20 19.39 15.09 -0.70
CA PRO A 20 17.99 14.64 -0.76
C PRO A 20 17.85 13.11 -0.65
N SER A 21 18.84 12.36 -1.13
CA SER A 21 18.85 10.90 -1.10
C SER A 21 19.14 10.32 0.29
N ILE A 22 20.08 10.92 1.02
CA ILE A 22 20.44 10.57 2.41
C ILE A 22 19.38 11.09 3.36
N TYR A 23 18.86 12.31 3.19
CA TYR A 23 17.75 12.80 4.03
C TYR A 23 16.50 11.96 3.82
N GLY A 24 16.18 11.52 2.59
CA GLY A 24 15.09 10.56 2.33
C GLY A 24 15.30 9.20 3.02
N LEU A 25 16.54 8.70 3.07
CA LEU A 25 16.89 7.46 3.78
C LEU A 25 16.90 7.63 5.31
N LEU A 26 17.25 8.81 5.82
CA LEU A 26 17.33 9.15 7.25
C LEU A 26 15.94 9.42 7.87
N LEU A 27 14.93 9.77 7.05
CA LEU A 27 13.54 9.91 7.49
C LEU A 27 12.81 8.57 7.69
N LEU A 28 13.42 7.44 7.33
CA LEU A 28 13.02 6.13 7.84
C LEU A 28 13.47 6.02 9.31
N GLN A 29 12.81 6.79 10.18
CA GLN A 29 12.83 6.46 11.60
C GLN A 29 12.42 4.98 11.71
N PRO A 30 13.05 4.17 12.57
CA PRO A 30 12.48 2.90 13.02
C PRO A 30 11.26 3.20 13.90
N GLY A 31 10.25 3.82 13.29
CA GLY A 31 8.93 4.06 13.84
C GLY A 31 8.17 2.75 13.83
N ARG A 32 7.37 2.53 14.86
CA ARG A 32 6.43 1.41 14.87
C ARG A 32 5.47 1.59 13.70
N CYS A 33 5.17 0.51 12.99
CA CYS A 33 4.19 0.53 11.92
C CYS A 33 2.85 1.06 12.43
N THR A 34 2.23 1.94 11.67
CA THR A 34 0.95 2.57 11.98
C THR A 34 -0.06 2.33 10.84
N ASN A 35 -1.28 2.83 11.02
CA ASN A 35 -2.30 2.82 9.97
C ASN A 35 -1.88 3.55 8.68
N ARG A 36 -0.96 4.51 8.76
CA ARG A 36 -0.43 5.25 7.59
C ARG A 36 0.42 4.39 6.67
N ASP A 37 0.94 3.28 7.20
CA ASP A 37 1.80 2.35 6.47
C ASP A 37 1.01 1.27 5.72
N ILE A 38 -0.32 1.29 5.81
CA ILE A 38 -1.21 0.47 4.97
C ILE A 38 -1.78 1.36 3.87
N SER A 39 -1.21 1.23 2.67
CA SER A 39 -1.70 1.91 1.50
C SER A 39 -2.80 1.09 0.81
N ILE A 40 -3.92 1.75 0.49
CA ILE A 40 -5.04 1.17 -0.25
C ILE A 40 -5.24 2.04 -1.48
N SER A 41 -5.01 1.48 -2.64
CA SER A 41 -5.24 2.14 -3.92
C SER A 41 -6.28 1.37 -4.72
N GLN A 42 -7.00 2.11 -5.55
CA GLN A 42 -8.01 1.53 -6.40
C GLN A 42 -8.01 2.22 -7.77
N SER A 43 -8.25 1.45 -8.83
CA SER A 43 -8.35 1.96 -10.20
C SER A 43 -9.48 1.25 -10.95
N ARG A 44 -9.98 1.89 -12.01
CA ARG A 44 -10.98 1.30 -12.89
C ARG A 44 -10.27 0.59 -14.04
N ASP A 45 -10.66 -0.65 -14.32
CA ASP A 45 -10.17 -1.37 -15.49
C ASP A 45 -10.90 -0.88 -16.75
N SER A 46 -10.19 -0.12 -17.57
CA SER A 46 -10.70 0.53 -18.79
C SER A 46 -11.01 -0.45 -19.92
N SER A 47 -10.53 -1.69 -19.85
CA SER A 47 -10.68 -2.70 -20.90
C SER A 47 -12.02 -3.44 -20.86
N THR A 48 -12.90 -3.11 -19.92
CA THR A 48 -14.08 -3.91 -19.62
C THR A 48 -15.32 -3.45 -20.37
N SER A 49 -15.91 -4.34 -21.19
CA SER A 49 -17.29 -4.23 -21.66
C SER A 49 -18.26 -4.90 -20.66
N GLY A 50 -19.39 -4.26 -20.37
CA GLY A 50 -20.39 -4.75 -19.40
C GLY A 50 -20.22 -4.16 -17.99
N ILE A 51 -20.32 -4.99 -16.95
CA ILE A 51 -20.24 -4.54 -15.55
C ILE A 51 -18.83 -3.97 -15.28
N PRO A 52 -18.71 -2.73 -14.76
CA PRO A 52 -17.42 -2.13 -14.45
C PRO A 52 -16.58 -3.00 -13.52
N LYS A 53 -15.27 -3.02 -13.76
CA LYS A 53 -14.29 -3.69 -12.92
C LYS A 53 -13.40 -2.66 -12.23
N TYR A 54 -13.13 -2.93 -10.96
CA TYR A 54 -12.26 -2.12 -10.13
C TYR A 54 -11.14 -3.00 -9.57
N ILE A 55 -9.91 -2.56 -9.79
CA ILE A 55 -8.69 -3.18 -9.28
C ILE A 55 -8.40 -2.52 -7.95
N VAL A 56 -8.16 -3.33 -6.92
CA VAL A 56 -7.76 -2.89 -5.58
C VAL A 56 -6.36 -3.41 -5.30
N GLU A 57 -5.50 -2.55 -4.80
CA GLU A 57 -4.18 -2.92 -4.30
C GLU A 57 -4.04 -2.47 -2.85
N ILE A 58 -3.61 -3.39 -1.99
CA ILE A 58 -3.35 -3.14 -0.58
C ILE A 58 -1.90 -3.50 -0.32
N VAL A 59 -1.13 -2.53 0.17
CA VAL A 59 0.32 -2.62 0.33
C VAL A 59 0.69 -2.23 1.75
N ASN A 60 1.53 -3.04 2.39
CA ASN A 60 2.21 -2.65 3.62
C ASN A 60 3.52 -1.94 3.24
N THR A 61 3.60 -0.63 3.43
CA THR A 61 4.79 0.19 3.16
C THR A 61 5.71 0.32 4.37
N CYS A 62 5.38 -0.32 5.50
CA CYS A 62 6.21 -0.25 6.70
C CYS A 62 7.54 -1.00 6.50
N VAL A 63 8.65 -0.26 6.47
CA VAL A 63 10.00 -0.80 6.19
C VAL A 63 10.65 -1.45 7.42
N SER A 64 10.25 -1.04 8.62
CA SER A 64 10.81 -1.52 9.89
C SER A 64 9.71 -1.86 10.89
N GLY A 65 9.65 -3.11 11.35
CA GLY A 65 8.65 -3.56 12.33
C GLY A 65 8.08 -4.94 11.99
N CYS A 66 7.10 -5.37 12.76
CA CYS A 66 6.39 -6.61 12.46
C CYS A 66 5.38 -6.41 11.31
N ALA A 67 5.04 -7.50 10.62
CA ALA A 67 4.00 -7.50 9.61
C ALA A 67 2.61 -7.32 10.27
N PRO A 68 1.86 -6.25 9.96
CA PRO A 68 0.51 -6.06 10.49
C PRO A 68 -0.38 -7.22 10.09
N SER A 69 -1.21 -7.65 11.03
CA SER A 69 -2.14 -8.77 10.88
C SER A 69 -3.56 -8.33 11.20
N ASN A 70 -4.53 -9.19 10.87
CA ASN A 70 -5.94 -8.91 11.10
C ASN A 70 -6.33 -7.51 10.60
N ILE A 71 -6.03 -7.22 9.33
CA ILE A 71 -6.29 -5.93 8.70
C ILE A 71 -7.76 -5.91 8.26
N HIS A 72 -8.49 -4.94 8.78
CA HIS A 72 -9.90 -4.67 8.45
C HIS A 72 -10.02 -3.34 7.69
N LEU A 73 -10.87 -3.35 6.67
CA LEU A 73 -11.22 -2.16 5.87
C LEU A 73 -12.69 -1.78 6.07
N HIS A 74 -12.95 -0.48 6.02
CA HIS A 74 -14.26 0.07 5.72
C HIS A 74 -14.62 -0.32 4.29
N CYS A 75 -15.84 -0.83 4.10
CA CYS A 75 -16.31 -1.35 2.83
C CYS A 75 -17.83 -1.27 2.64
N GLY A 76 -18.56 -0.68 3.60
CA GLY A 76 -20.02 -0.57 3.59
C GLY A 76 -20.74 -1.87 3.24
N TRP A 77 -21.58 -1.80 2.20
CA TRP A 77 -22.30 -2.94 1.62
C TRP A 77 -21.53 -3.59 0.46
N PHE A 78 -20.23 -3.85 0.63
CA PHE A 78 -19.40 -4.42 -0.43
C PHE A 78 -20.03 -5.68 -1.03
N ALA A 79 -20.18 -5.64 -2.36
CA ALA A 79 -20.67 -6.73 -3.18
C ALA A 79 -19.94 -6.74 -4.52
N SER A 80 -19.86 -7.92 -5.14
CA SER A 80 -19.24 -8.09 -6.44
C SER A 80 -20.03 -9.09 -7.26
N ALA A 81 -20.28 -8.79 -8.53
CA ALA A 81 -20.92 -9.68 -9.48
C ALA A 81 -20.08 -10.93 -9.77
N ARG A 82 -18.74 -10.83 -9.61
CA ARG A 82 -17.82 -11.97 -9.68
C ARG A 82 -17.25 -12.27 -8.30
N ILE A 83 -17.16 -13.56 -7.98
CA ILE A 83 -16.61 -14.02 -6.70
C ILE A 83 -15.17 -13.55 -6.56
N VAL A 84 -14.91 -12.75 -5.52
CA VAL A 84 -13.56 -12.40 -5.08
C VAL A 84 -13.06 -13.52 -4.16
N ASN A 85 -11.80 -13.92 -4.29
CA ASN A 85 -11.23 -14.99 -3.47
C ASN A 85 -11.34 -14.62 -1.97
N PRO A 86 -12.10 -15.37 -1.16
CA PRO A 86 -12.33 -15.02 0.25
C PRO A 86 -11.08 -15.15 1.12
N ARG A 87 -10.01 -15.81 0.63
CA ARG A 87 -8.70 -15.82 1.30
C ARG A 87 -7.93 -14.52 1.11
N VAL A 88 -8.32 -13.70 0.13
CA VAL A 88 -7.69 -12.42 -0.20
C VAL A 88 -8.49 -11.25 0.37
N PHE A 89 -9.81 -11.26 0.17
CA PHE A 89 -10.70 -10.21 0.66
C PHE A 89 -12.10 -10.79 0.94
N LYS A 90 -12.64 -10.54 2.13
CA LYS A 90 -13.95 -11.06 2.53
C LYS A 90 -14.70 -10.05 3.40
N ARG A 91 -15.94 -9.72 3.03
CA ARG A 91 -16.86 -9.00 3.91
C ARG A 91 -17.34 -9.92 5.04
N LEU A 92 -17.09 -9.52 6.28
CA LEU A 92 -17.55 -10.22 7.48
C LEU A 92 -18.91 -9.70 7.94
N GLY A 93 -19.16 -8.41 7.77
CA GLY A 93 -20.41 -7.75 8.15
C GLY A 93 -20.59 -6.42 7.43
N TYR A 94 -21.58 -5.63 7.85
CA TYR A 94 -21.71 -4.26 7.37
C TYR A 94 -20.44 -3.48 7.72
N ASP A 95 -19.84 -2.87 6.70
CA ASP A 95 -18.66 -2.02 6.84
C ASP A 95 -17.48 -2.68 7.54
N ASP A 96 -17.37 -4.00 7.41
CA ASP A 96 -16.26 -4.78 7.95
C ASP A 96 -15.78 -5.82 6.95
N CYS A 97 -14.63 -5.54 6.33
CA CYS A 97 -13.99 -6.43 5.37
C CYS A 97 -12.59 -6.84 5.81
N LEU A 98 -12.35 -8.15 5.83
CA LEU A 98 -11.09 -8.78 6.23
C LEU A 98 -10.16 -8.98 5.04
N VAL A 99 -8.91 -8.55 5.20
CA VAL A 99 -7.84 -8.73 4.21
C VAL A 99 -7.03 -9.99 4.55
N LYS A 100 -6.64 -10.74 3.52
CA LYS A 100 -5.73 -11.90 3.58
C LYS A 100 -6.12 -12.95 4.63
N ALA A 101 -7.43 -13.13 4.86
CA ALA A 101 -7.96 -14.00 5.92
C ALA A 101 -7.34 -13.73 7.31
N GLY A 102 -6.99 -12.47 7.60
CA GLY A 102 -6.37 -12.04 8.85
C GLY A 102 -4.88 -12.36 8.99
N LYS A 103 -4.27 -13.03 8.00
CA LYS A 103 -2.83 -13.36 8.03
C LYS A 103 -1.97 -12.09 7.90
N PRO A 104 -0.73 -12.10 8.43
CA PRO A 104 0.17 -10.96 8.33
C PRO A 104 0.45 -10.53 6.88
N LEU A 105 0.52 -9.22 6.66
CA LEU A 105 0.91 -8.60 5.39
C LEU A 105 2.35 -8.10 5.48
N ASN A 106 3.29 -8.84 4.91
CA ASN A 106 4.71 -8.51 4.94
C ASN A 106 4.99 -7.25 4.09
N THR A 107 6.06 -6.52 4.41
CA THR A 107 6.49 -5.26 3.78
C THR A 107 6.65 -5.33 2.25
N SER A 108 6.90 -6.51 1.68
CA SER A 108 7.04 -6.70 0.24
C SER A 108 5.84 -7.37 -0.43
N HIS A 109 4.77 -7.63 0.33
CA HIS A 109 3.59 -8.30 -0.19
C HIS A 109 2.53 -7.28 -0.63
N ILE A 110 2.06 -7.46 -1.85
CA ILE A 110 0.96 -6.70 -2.43
C ILE A 110 -0.24 -7.62 -2.53
N ILE A 111 -1.35 -7.20 -1.93
CA ILE A 111 -2.64 -7.84 -2.14
C ILE A 111 -3.31 -7.13 -3.30
N ARG A 112 -3.47 -7.83 -4.43
CA ARG A 112 -4.18 -7.32 -5.60
C ARG A 112 -5.39 -8.20 -5.90
N PHE A 113 -6.56 -7.59 -6.04
CA PHE A 113 -7.76 -8.27 -6.50
C PHE A 113 -8.64 -7.35 -7.33
N THR A 114 -9.53 -7.94 -8.12
CA THR A 114 -10.48 -7.21 -8.96
C THR A 114 -11.89 -7.58 -8.53
N TYR A 115 -12.76 -6.59 -8.36
CA TYR A 115 -14.19 -6.79 -8.14
C TYR A 115 -15.01 -6.15 -9.27
N SER A 116 -16.23 -6.62 -9.46
CA SER A 116 -17.14 -6.12 -10.50
C SER A 116 -18.42 -5.58 -9.87
N ASN A 117 -18.70 -4.29 -10.05
CA ASN A 117 -19.93 -3.66 -9.57
C ASN A 117 -20.25 -2.42 -10.42
N SER A 118 -21.47 -1.90 -10.32
CA SER A 118 -21.92 -0.69 -11.02
C SER A 118 -21.19 0.57 -10.56
N PHE A 119 -20.68 0.58 -9.32
CA PHE A 119 -19.93 1.69 -8.75
C PHE A 119 -18.73 1.22 -7.93
N MET A 120 -17.83 2.16 -7.69
CA MET A 120 -16.62 1.95 -6.90
C MET A 120 -16.95 2.09 -5.42
N TYR A 121 -16.64 1.08 -4.60
CA TYR A 121 -16.74 1.20 -3.15
C TYR A 121 -15.57 2.04 -2.61
N PRO A 122 -15.82 2.94 -1.64
CA PRO A 122 -14.79 3.71 -0.96
C PRO A 122 -14.09 2.82 0.08
N LEU A 123 -13.14 1.99 -0.35
CA LEU A 123 -12.39 1.14 0.58
C LEU A 123 -11.42 2.01 1.38
N GLY A 124 -11.48 1.89 2.70
CA GLY A 124 -10.63 2.68 3.60
C GLY A 124 -10.08 1.84 4.74
N PHE A 125 -8.95 2.25 5.31
CA PHE A 125 -8.40 1.58 6.49
C PHE A 125 -9.35 1.72 7.68
N LYS A 126 -9.67 0.61 8.36
CA LYS A 126 -10.48 0.61 9.59
C LYS A 126 -9.60 0.38 10.82
N TYR A 127 -8.99 -0.80 10.92
CA TYR A 127 -7.98 -1.11 11.94
C TYR A 127 -7.10 -2.28 11.50
N ALA A 128 -5.98 -2.47 12.19
CA ALA A 128 -5.16 -3.67 12.10
C ALA A 128 -4.48 -3.94 13.45
N ARG A 129 -4.02 -5.17 13.66
CA ARG A 129 -3.11 -5.48 14.75
C ARG A 129 -1.69 -5.25 14.28
N PHE A 130 -1.14 -4.13 14.73
CA PHE A 130 0.29 -3.87 14.74
C PHE A 130 0.88 -4.50 16.00
N CYS A 131 2.19 -4.70 16.01
CA CYS A 131 2.93 -4.98 17.25
C CYS A 131 2.64 -3.87 18.27
#